data_AF-A0A6N8Y9Y8-F1
#
_entry.id   AF-A0A6N8Y9Y8-F1
#
_cell.length_a   1.000
_cell.length_b   1.000
_cell.length_c   1.000
_cell.angle_alpha   90.00
_cell.angle_beta   90.00
_cell.angle_gamma   90.00
#
_symmetry.space_group_name_H-M   'P 1'
#
loop_
_entity.id
_entity.type
_entity.pdbx_description
1 polymer ?
#
loop_
_entity_poly.entity_id
_entity_poly.type
_entity_poly.pdbx_seq_one_letter_code
_entity_poly.pdbx_strand_id
1 'polypeptide(L)'
;MPNKPSFSDLAYKNKKKVTRKQRFLEKMDEILPWELLLEPILSKYPKSRKGRRPVPAKVMLRIYLMQQWYGLSDPAMEESLYDTESMRRFAGVSMQRIPDETTICKFRHFLLRHQITEGLLRLTGECLSECGLTVSKGNIAEPRIRRVRQKTDAGKR
;
A
#
# COMPACT_ATOMS: atom_id res chain seq x y z
N MET A 1 -9.07 18.41 13.06
CA MET A 1 -7.86 18.90 13.76
C MET A 1 -6.67 18.63 12.86
N PRO A 2 -6.02 19.65 12.26
CA PRO A 2 -4.76 19.42 11.57
C PRO A 2 -3.72 18.96 12.59
N ASN A 3 -3.11 17.80 12.33
CA ASN A 3 -2.13 17.18 13.20
C ASN A 3 -0.90 18.10 13.27
N LYS A 4 -0.59 18.66 14.44
CA LYS A 4 0.65 19.44 14.62
C LYS A 4 1.82 18.53 14.23
N PRO A 5 2.77 18.99 13.38
CA PRO A 5 3.90 18.17 13.00
C PRO A 5 4.69 17.81 14.26
N SER A 6 4.75 16.51 14.55
CA SER A 6 5.55 15.99 15.65
C SER A 6 7.04 16.25 15.35
N PHE A 7 7.88 16.25 16.39
CA PHE A 7 9.33 16.27 16.23
C PHE A 7 9.81 15.18 15.23
N SER A 8 9.18 14.01 15.26
CA SER A 8 9.42 12.92 14.31
C SER A 8 9.09 13.30 12.87
N ASP A 9 8.04 14.11 12.64
CA ASP A 9 7.66 14.60 11.31
C ASP A 9 8.66 15.60 10.75
N LEU A 10 9.19 16.49 11.59
CA LEU A 10 10.22 17.45 11.20
C LEU A 10 11.55 16.75 10.91
N ALA A 11 11.96 15.80 11.75
CA ALA A 11 13.18 15.01 11.53
C ALA A 11 13.11 14.18 10.24
N TYR A 12 11.96 13.58 9.94
CA TYR A 12 11.76 12.82 8.70
C TYR A 12 11.79 13.71 7.45
N LYS A 13 11.21 14.92 7.52
CA LYS A 13 11.25 15.89 6.43
C LYS A 13 12.65 16.46 6.21
N ASN A 14 13.43 16.63 7.27
CA ASN A 14 14.76 17.25 7.22
C ASN A 14 15.91 16.26 7.01
N LYS A 15 15.62 14.99 6.72
CA LYS A 15 16.68 13.99 6.51
C LYS A 15 17.44 14.25 5.20
N LYS A 16 18.76 14.08 5.26
CA LYS A 16 19.66 14.32 4.12
C LYS A 16 19.46 13.34 2.95
N LYS A 17 18.87 12.16 3.19
CA LYS A 17 18.70 11.11 2.18
C LYS A 17 17.28 10.56 2.16
N VAL A 18 16.65 10.67 0.99
CA VAL A 18 15.39 9.98 0.67
C VAL A 18 15.73 8.59 0.15
N THR A 19 15.24 7.53 0.81
CA THR A 19 15.53 6.15 0.42
C THR A 19 14.78 5.74 -0.84
N ARG A 20 15.26 4.73 -1.56
CA ARG A 20 14.57 4.18 -2.75
C ARG A 20 13.16 3.71 -2.40
N LYS A 21 13.05 2.94 -1.31
CA LYS A 21 11.79 2.52 -0.68
C LYS A 21 10.82 3.69 -0.46
N GLN A 22 11.28 4.79 0.13
CA GLN A 22 10.43 5.96 0.35
C GLN A 22 9.94 6.56 -0.97
N ARG A 23 10.85 6.81 -1.93
CA ARG A 23 10.46 7.36 -3.25
C ARG A 23 9.45 6.45 -3.96
N PHE A 24 9.63 5.14 -3.85
CA PHE A 24 8.69 4.16 -4.39
C PHE A 24 7.30 4.30 -3.76
N LEU A 25 7.21 4.32 -2.44
CA LEU A 25 5.95 4.42 -1.71
C LEU A 25 5.24 5.76 -1.95
N GLU A 26 5.98 6.87 -1.97
CA GLU A 26 5.44 8.18 -2.33
C GLU A 26 4.89 8.17 -3.75
N LYS A 27 5.63 7.57 -4.70
CA LYS A 27 5.17 7.48 -6.09
C LYS A 27 3.91 6.61 -6.25
N MET A 28 3.80 5.52 -5.50
CA MET A 28 2.59 4.71 -5.48
C MET A 28 1.41 5.47 -4.87
N ASP A 29 1.63 6.27 -3.84
CA ASP A 29 0.56 7.08 -3.22
C ASP A 29 0.01 8.13 -4.18
N GLU A 30 0.84 8.67 -5.07
CA GLU A 30 0.44 9.63 -6.13
C GLU A 30 -0.31 8.99 -7.29
N ILE A 31 0.10 7.79 -7.74
CA ILE A 31 -0.41 7.17 -8.97
C ILE A 31 -1.74 6.46 -8.74
N LEU A 32 -1.93 5.87 -7.56
CA LEU A 32 -3.04 4.96 -7.34
C LEU A 32 -4.34 5.72 -7.04
N PRO A 33 -5.46 5.37 -7.71
CA PRO A 33 -6.74 5.99 -7.45
C PRO A 33 -7.37 5.42 -6.17
N TRP A 34 -6.91 5.91 -5.02
CA TRP A 34 -7.29 5.36 -3.71
C TRP A 34 -8.79 5.28 -3.47
N GLU A 35 -9.54 6.27 -3.92
CA GLU A 35 -10.99 6.32 -3.70
C GLU A 35 -11.69 5.19 -4.49
N LEU A 36 -11.31 4.97 -5.76
CA LEU A 36 -11.83 3.87 -6.57
C LEU A 36 -11.45 2.49 -6.00
N LEU A 37 -10.22 2.36 -5.47
CA LEU A 37 -9.79 1.12 -4.82
C LEU A 37 -10.54 0.85 -3.51
N LEU A 38 -11.04 1.89 -2.84
CA LEU A 38 -11.73 1.78 -1.56
C LEU A 38 -13.22 1.48 -1.68
N GLU A 39 -13.89 1.93 -2.75
CA GLU A 39 -15.32 1.70 -2.97
C GLU A 39 -15.78 0.24 -2.73
N PRO A 40 -15.16 -0.78 -3.36
CA PRO A 40 -15.61 -2.17 -3.16
C PRO A 40 -15.39 -2.68 -1.74
N ILE A 41 -14.46 -2.07 -0.99
CA ILE A 41 -14.13 -2.43 0.39
C ILE A 41 -15.12 -1.78 1.35
N LEU A 42 -15.33 -0.46 1.23
CA LEU A 42 -16.10 0.34 2.17
C LEU A 42 -17.56 -0.13 2.31
N SER A 43 -18.16 -0.63 1.24
CA SER A 43 -19.53 -1.17 1.28
C SER A 43 -19.68 -2.36 2.25
N LYS A 44 -18.64 -3.19 2.37
CA LYS A 44 -18.66 -4.45 3.13
C LYS A 44 -17.84 -4.39 4.42
N TYR A 45 -17.02 -3.34 4.58
CA TYR A 45 -16.09 -3.25 5.69
C TYR A 45 -16.82 -3.12 7.03
N PRO A 46 -16.40 -3.87 8.07
CA PRO A 46 -17.06 -3.83 9.37
C PRO A 46 -17.13 -2.41 9.94
N LYS A 47 -18.35 -1.94 10.22
CA LYS A 47 -18.58 -0.70 10.96
C LYS A 47 -18.48 -0.99 12.45
N SER A 48 -17.81 -0.11 13.21
CA SER A 48 -17.70 -0.27 14.67
C SER A 48 -19.10 -0.29 15.29
N ARG A 49 -19.49 -1.40 15.92
CA ARG A 49 -20.81 -1.55 16.53
C ARG A 49 -20.76 -1.51 18.06
N LYS A 50 -19.73 -2.10 18.70
CA LYS A 50 -19.32 -1.98 20.12
C LYS A 50 -17.87 -2.50 20.25
N GLY A 51 -17.00 -1.83 21.01
CA GLY A 51 -15.60 -2.25 21.25
C GLY A 51 -14.53 -1.44 20.51
N ARG A 52 -13.31 -2.01 20.40
CA ARG A 52 -12.16 -1.38 19.72
C ARG A 52 -12.55 -1.04 18.28
N ARG A 53 -12.37 0.23 17.89
CA ARG A 53 -12.65 0.66 16.51
C ARG A 53 -11.75 -0.14 15.56
N PRO A 54 -12.32 -0.76 14.50
CA PRO A 54 -11.51 -1.45 13.51
C PRO A 54 -10.55 -0.47 12.85
N VAL A 55 -9.39 -0.99 12.44
CA VAL A 55 -8.41 -0.20 11.68
C VAL A 55 -9.09 0.32 10.41
N PRO A 56 -8.90 1.60 10.01
CA PRO A 56 -9.56 2.14 8.82
C PRO A 56 -9.24 1.34 7.56
N ALA A 57 -10.24 1.17 6.67
CA ALA A 57 -10.08 0.41 5.42
C ALA A 57 -8.94 0.93 4.55
N LYS A 58 -8.75 2.25 4.47
CA LYS A 58 -7.63 2.90 3.73
C LYS A 58 -6.26 2.47 4.24
N VAL A 59 -6.11 2.33 5.56
CA VAL A 59 -4.86 1.85 6.18
C VAL A 59 -4.64 0.39 5.81
N MET A 60 -5.65 -0.46 5.96
CA MET A 60 -5.53 -1.88 5.69
C MET A 60 -5.26 -2.17 4.21
N LEU A 61 -5.89 -1.42 3.29
CA LEU A 61 -5.63 -1.50 1.86
C LEU A 61 -4.17 -1.17 1.53
N ARG A 62 -3.63 -0.09 2.10
CA ARG A 62 -2.22 0.28 1.92
C ARG A 62 -1.26 -0.79 2.42
N ILE A 63 -1.54 -1.36 3.58
CA ILE A 63 -0.77 -2.48 4.14
C ILE A 63 -0.83 -3.68 3.20
N TYR A 64 -2.02 -4.04 2.72
CA TYR A 64 -2.20 -5.14 1.77
C TYR A 64 -1.41 -4.94 0.48
N LEU A 65 -1.46 -3.75 -0.12
CA LEU A 65 -0.68 -3.44 -1.33
C LEU A 65 0.83 -3.50 -1.07
N MET A 66 1.31 -3.05 0.09
CA MET A 66 2.71 -3.24 0.47
C MET A 66 3.07 -4.72 0.57
N GLN A 67 2.23 -5.57 1.16
CA GLN A 67 2.47 -7.02 1.14
C GLN A 67 2.62 -7.56 -0.28
N GLN A 68 1.78 -7.09 -1.22
CA GLN A 68 1.86 -7.53 -2.62
C GLN A 68 3.13 -7.06 -3.32
N TRP A 69 3.54 -5.80 -3.11
CA TRP A 69 4.74 -5.26 -3.78
C TRP A 69 6.04 -5.82 -3.22
N TYR A 70 6.11 -5.96 -1.89
CA TYR A 70 7.31 -6.42 -1.19
C TYR A 70 7.35 -7.94 -0.98
N GLY A 71 6.27 -8.66 -1.30
CA GLY A 71 6.18 -10.11 -1.10
C GLY A 71 6.19 -10.51 0.38
N LEU A 72 5.65 -9.66 1.25
CA LEU A 72 5.69 -9.87 2.70
C LEU A 72 4.52 -10.74 3.17
N SER A 73 4.80 -11.65 4.09
CA SER A 73 3.78 -12.37 4.84
C SER A 73 3.07 -11.44 5.84
N ASP A 74 1.98 -11.92 6.46
CA ASP A 74 1.27 -11.17 7.50
C ASP A 74 2.20 -10.80 8.68
N PRO A 75 3.01 -11.72 9.26
CA PRO A 75 3.95 -11.36 10.34
C PRO A 75 5.09 -10.45 9.86
N ALA A 76 5.67 -10.70 8.68
CA ALA A 76 6.76 -9.87 8.15
C ALA A 76 6.30 -8.43 7.86
N MET A 77 5.03 -8.23 7.52
CA MET A 77 4.44 -6.91 7.34
C MET A 77 4.26 -6.17 8.66
N GLU A 78 3.82 -6.85 9.72
CA GLU A 78 3.76 -6.27 11.06
C GLU A 78 5.16 -5.78 11.50
N GLU A 79 6.16 -6.66 11.44
CA GLU A 79 7.56 -6.35 11.80
C GLU A 79 8.08 -5.16 10.98
N SER A 80 7.83 -5.16 9.66
CA SER A 80 8.22 -4.07 8.78
C SER A 80 7.57 -2.71 9.15
N LEU A 81 6.35 -2.70 9.69
CA LEU A 81 5.69 -1.47 10.17
C LEU A 81 6.32 -0.93 11.45
N TYR A 82 6.85 -1.82 12.31
CA TYR A 82 7.62 -1.43 13.49
C TYR A 82 8.99 -0.87 13.10
N ASP A 83 9.70 -1.52 12.17
CA ASP A 83 11.08 -1.17 11.87
C ASP A 83 11.23 -0.01 10.89
N THR A 84 10.37 0.04 9.87
CA THR A 84 10.54 0.95 8.74
C THR A 84 9.57 2.13 8.81
N GLU A 85 10.06 3.30 9.24
CA GLU A 85 9.25 4.52 9.33
C GLU A 85 8.57 4.90 7.99
N SER A 86 9.24 4.69 6.84
CA SER A 86 8.64 5.00 5.53
C SER A 86 7.40 4.15 5.21
N MET A 87 7.39 2.85 5.58
CA MET A 87 6.23 1.97 5.39
C MET A 87 5.11 2.36 6.36
N ARG A 88 5.48 2.69 7.60
CA ARG A 88 4.54 3.17 8.62
C ARG A 88 3.81 4.46 8.18
N ARG A 89 4.57 5.42 7.65
CA ARG A 89 4.03 6.69 7.11
C ARG A 89 3.14 6.46 5.90
N PHE A 90 3.56 5.60 4.97
CA PHE A 90 2.74 5.24 3.81
C PHE A 90 1.40 4.63 4.25
N ALA A 91 1.41 3.69 5.20
CA ALA A 91 0.18 3.12 5.75
C ALA A 91 -0.69 4.16 6.49
N GLY A 92 -0.09 5.23 7.01
CA GLY A 92 -0.78 6.27 7.78
C GLY A 92 -1.05 5.85 9.23
N VAL A 93 -0.20 4.98 9.80
CA VAL A 93 -0.33 4.52 11.19
C VAL A 93 0.72 5.14 12.10
N SER A 94 0.41 5.29 13.38
CA SER A 94 1.38 5.65 14.41
C SER A 94 1.90 4.39 15.10
N MET A 95 3.04 4.51 15.81
CA MET A 95 3.64 3.39 16.58
C MET A 95 2.65 2.72 17.55
N GLN A 96 1.68 3.47 18.08
CA GLN A 96 0.71 2.99 19.07
C GLN A 96 -0.48 2.24 18.43
N ARG A 97 -0.60 2.28 17.10
CA ARG A 97 -1.76 1.76 16.35
C ARG A 97 -1.36 0.91 15.15
N ILE A 98 -0.19 0.25 15.23
CA ILE A 98 0.21 -0.73 14.22
C ILE A 98 -0.73 -1.94 14.34
N PRO A 99 -1.36 -2.38 13.23
CA PRO A 99 -2.15 -3.60 13.23
C PRO A 99 -1.25 -4.83 13.43
N ASP A 100 -1.65 -5.72 14.31
CA ASP A 100 -0.98 -7.01 14.49
C ASP A 100 -1.20 -7.94 13.27
N GLU A 101 -0.38 -8.99 13.16
CA GLU A 101 -0.47 -10.04 12.15
C GLU A 101 -1.91 -10.55 12.00
N THR A 102 -2.59 -10.82 13.12
CA THR A 102 -3.94 -11.39 13.09
C THR A 102 -4.94 -10.43 12.46
N THR A 103 -4.76 -9.12 12.64
CA THR A 103 -5.58 -8.07 12.05
C THR A 103 -5.33 -7.97 10.56
N ILE A 104 -4.06 -8.06 10.13
CA ILE A 104 -3.68 -8.10 8.71
C ILE A 104 -4.25 -9.36 8.03
N CYS A 105 -4.10 -10.52 8.65
CA CYS A 105 -4.63 -11.80 8.20
C CYS A 105 -6.17 -11.78 8.04
N LYS A 106 -6.89 -11.22 9.03
CA LYS A 106 -8.35 -11.04 8.95
C LYS A 106 -8.77 -10.19 7.76
N PHE A 107 -8.03 -9.12 7.46
CA PHE A 107 -8.30 -8.27 6.30
C PHE A 107 -8.05 -8.99 4.97
N ARG A 108 -6.96 -9.74 4.87
CA ARG A 108 -6.67 -10.57 3.69
C ARG A 108 -7.78 -11.59 3.44
N HIS A 109 -8.24 -12.28 4.49
CA HIS A 109 -9.38 -13.20 4.38
C HIS A 109 -10.69 -12.49 4.01
N PHE A 110 -10.91 -11.26 4.49
CA PHE A 110 -12.05 -10.44 4.08
C PHE A 110 -12.02 -10.13 2.57
N LEU A 111 -10.87 -9.71 2.03
CA LEU A 111 -10.73 -9.42 0.59
C LEU A 111 -10.98 -10.68 -0.26
N LEU A 112 -10.43 -11.82 0.15
CA LEU A 112 -10.62 -13.10 -0.52
C LEU A 112 -12.09 -13.55 -0.49
N ARG A 113 -12.72 -13.53 0.69
CA ARG A 113 -14.13 -13.93 0.85
C ARG A 113 -15.07 -13.12 -0.03
N HIS A 114 -14.77 -11.85 -0.26
CA HIS A 114 -15.58 -10.95 -1.07
C HIS A 114 -15.11 -10.83 -2.52
N GLN A 115 -14.10 -11.61 -2.93
CA GLN A 115 -13.54 -11.63 -4.29
C GLN A 115 -13.07 -10.23 -4.77
N ILE A 116 -12.58 -9.41 -3.84
CA ILE A 116 -12.14 -8.03 -4.12
C ILE A 116 -10.68 -8.02 -4.63
N THR A 117 -9.89 -9.01 -4.24
CA THR A 117 -8.45 -9.11 -4.53
C THR A 117 -8.11 -8.96 -6.01
N GLU A 118 -8.77 -9.71 -6.89
CA GLU A 118 -8.48 -9.68 -8.32
C GLU A 118 -8.81 -8.33 -8.95
N GLY A 119 -9.93 -7.72 -8.54
CA GLY A 119 -10.32 -6.38 -8.99
C GLY A 119 -9.29 -5.32 -8.58
N LEU A 120 -8.79 -5.36 -7.35
CA LEU A 120 -7.74 -4.45 -6.88
C LEU A 120 -6.44 -4.62 -7.65
N LEU A 121 -5.98 -5.86 -7.84
CA LEU A 121 -4.73 -6.13 -8.56
C LEU A 121 -4.83 -5.74 -10.04
N ARG A 122 -5.99 -5.95 -10.66
CA ARG A 122 -6.25 -5.50 -12.04
C ARG A 122 -6.23 -3.98 -12.15
N LEU A 123 -7.01 -3.27 -11.33
CA LEU A 123 -7.07 -1.81 -11.36
C LEU A 123 -5.71 -1.16 -11.08
N THR A 124 -4.97 -1.69 -10.09
CA THR A 124 -3.61 -1.21 -9.80
C THR A 124 -2.66 -1.48 -10.97
N GLY A 125 -2.78 -2.64 -11.63
CA GLY A 125 -2.02 -2.96 -12.84
C GLY A 125 -2.35 -2.05 -14.03
N GLU A 126 -3.62 -1.73 -14.25
CA GLU A 126 -4.10 -0.83 -15.31
C GLU A 126 -3.55 0.60 -15.09
N CYS A 127 -3.69 1.14 -13.88
CA CYS A 127 -3.18 2.48 -13.55
C CYS A 127 -1.66 2.58 -13.75
N LEU A 128 -0.93 1.52 -13.37
CA LEU A 128 0.50 1.45 -13.62
C LEU A 128 0.79 1.40 -15.12
N SER A 129 0.06 0.58 -15.88
CA SER A 129 0.22 0.44 -17.33
C SER A 129 -0.06 1.76 -18.08
N GLU A 130 -1.09 2.51 -17.69
CA GLU A 130 -1.41 3.83 -18.25
C GLU A 130 -0.30 4.85 -17.99
N CYS A 131 0.35 4.78 -16.83
CA CYS A 131 1.55 5.55 -16.55
C CYS A 131 2.80 5.04 -17.29
N GLY A 132 2.67 3.97 -18.09
CA GLY A 132 3.77 3.30 -18.76
C GLY A 132 4.70 2.59 -17.78
N LEU A 133 4.18 2.09 -16.66
CA LEU A 133 4.93 1.53 -15.55
C LEU A 133 4.52 0.07 -15.26
N THR A 134 5.46 -0.71 -14.76
CA THR A 134 5.19 -2.02 -14.17
C THR A 134 5.97 -2.18 -12.87
N VAL A 135 5.34 -2.78 -11.85
CA VAL A 135 6.00 -3.12 -10.59
C VAL A 135 6.46 -4.56 -10.67
N SER A 136 7.76 -4.76 -10.75
CA SER A 136 8.36 -6.09 -10.59
C SER A 136 8.75 -6.30 -9.15
N LYS A 137 8.40 -7.46 -8.59
CA LYS A 137 9.08 -7.99 -7.40
C LYS A 137 10.57 -8.12 -7.78
N GLY A 138 11.42 -7.28 -7.20
CA GLY A 138 12.88 -7.36 -7.36
C GLY A 138 13.47 -8.47 -6.47
N ASN A 139 14.80 -8.61 -6.46
CA ASN A 139 15.47 -9.64 -5.64
C ASN A 139 15.23 -9.36 -4.14
N ILE A 140 14.34 -10.18 -3.58
CA ILE A 140 14.02 -10.51 -2.19
C ILE A 140 13.32 -9.46 -1.29
N ALA A 141 13.46 -8.14 -1.47
CA ALA A 141 12.80 -7.20 -0.53
C ALA A 141 12.45 -5.80 -1.05
N GLU A 142 12.57 -5.51 -2.35
CA GLU A 142 12.25 -4.17 -2.87
C GLU A 142 11.58 -4.20 -4.26
N PRO A 143 10.36 -3.67 -4.40
CA PRO A 143 9.69 -3.51 -5.68
C PRO A 143 10.36 -2.41 -6.49
N ARG A 144 10.45 -2.61 -7.81
CA ARG A 144 10.99 -1.63 -8.75
C ARG A 144 9.96 -1.27 -9.80
N ILE A 145 9.83 0.03 -10.04
CA ILE A 145 9.05 0.59 -11.14
C ILE A 145 9.92 0.56 -12.38
N ARG A 146 9.50 -0.18 -13.42
CA ARG A 146 10.12 -0.15 -14.74
C ARG A 146 9.18 0.53 -15.72
N ARG A 147 9.74 1.35 -16.62
CA ARG A 147 8.95 1.82 -17.75
C ARG A 147 8.69 0.66 -18.70
N VAL A 148 7.44 0.46 -19.06
CA VAL A 148 7.04 -0.49 -20.09
C VAL A 148 7.36 0.16 -21.43
N ARG A 149 8.21 -0.48 -22.25
CA ARG A 149 8.30 -0.13 -23.67
C ARG A 149 7.00 -0.62 -24.31
N GLN A 150 6.10 0.28 -24.68
CA GLN A 150 4.99 -0.09 -25.54
C GLN A 150 5.60 -0.57 -26.87
N LYS A 151 5.30 -1.81 -27.28
CA LYS A 151 5.59 -2.24 -28.65
C LYS A 151 4.74 -1.34 -29.54
N THR A 152 5.36 -0.35 -30.18
CA THR A 152 4.81 0.27 -31.37
C THR A 152 4.59 -0.86 -32.36
N ASP A 153 3.32 -1.13 -32.67
CA ASP A 153 2.92 -2.04 -33.73
C ASP A 153 3.36 -1.44 -35.06
N ALA A 154 4.61 -1.72 -35.42
CA ALA A 154 5.16 -1.43 -36.72
C ALA A 154 4.98 -2.69 -37.58
N GLY A 155 3.94 -2.68 -38.40
CA GLY A 155 3.96 -3.36 -39.70
C GLY A 155 3.20 -4.69 -39.80
N LYS A 156 2.03 -4.61 -40.44
CA LYS A 156 1.61 -5.46 -41.56
C LYS A 156 0.58 -4.65 -42.36
N ARG A 157 1.00 -3.97 -43.44
CA ARG A 157 1.00 -4.47 -44.83
C ARG A 157 -0.31 -5.16 -45.20
#